data_AF-A0A1U9ZRQ6-F1
#
_entry.id   AF-A0A1U9ZRQ6-F1
#
_cell.length_a   1.000
_cell.length_b   1.000
_cell.length_c   1.000
_cell.angle_alpha   90.00
_cell.angle_beta   90.00
_cell.angle_gamma   90.00
#
_symmetry.space_group_name_H-M   'P 1'
#
loop_
_entity.id
_entity.type
_entity.pdbx_description
1 polymer ?
#
loop_
_entity_poly.entity_id
_entity_poly.type
_entity_poly.pdbx_seq_one_letter_code
_entity_poly.pdbx_strand_id
1 'polypeptide(L)'
;MEWFFLPWTFMAYLTAGFDPAAPPRTERHGYEPPGPAEKWMIETAYETVAAENRCTRCGAPLGRPRLRADAWPVRVAARCRGTARHRHRAAVFRTPDGLHTHPLVRA
;
A
#
# COMPACT_ATOMS: atom_id res chain seq x y z
N MET A 1 -41.31 -0.29 24.44
CA MET A 1 -40.05 -0.27 25.21
C MET A 1 -38.94 -0.48 24.18
N GLU A 2 -38.10 0.54 24.05
CA GLU A 2 -37.47 1.00 22.81
C GLU A 2 -36.21 0.19 22.43
N TRP A 3 -36.17 -0.33 21.20
CA TRP A 3 -35.02 -1.06 20.62
C TRP A 3 -34.45 -0.32 19.41
N PHE A 4 -34.07 0.96 19.56
CA PHE A 4 -33.62 1.82 18.44
C PHE A 4 -32.32 2.60 18.70
N PHE A 5 -31.36 2.05 19.46
CA PHE A 5 -30.13 2.78 19.86
C PHE A 5 -28.81 2.09 19.48
N LEU A 6 -28.77 1.25 18.45
CA LEU A 6 -27.53 0.54 18.04
C LEU A 6 -26.90 0.87 16.67
N PRO A 7 -27.48 1.67 15.74
CA PRO A 7 -26.78 1.93 14.48
C PRO A 7 -25.69 3.02 14.56
N TRP A 8 -25.71 3.90 15.58
CA TRP A 8 -24.81 5.07 15.59
C TRP A 8 -23.39 4.77 16.07
N THR A 9 -23.23 3.80 16.98
CA THR A 9 -21.92 3.39 17.49
C THR A 9 -21.08 2.68 16.41
N PHE A 10 -21.72 2.02 15.43
CA PHE A 10 -21.01 1.39 14.32
C PHE A 10 -20.43 2.41 13.32
N MET A 11 -21.07 3.57 13.14
CA MET A 11 -20.58 4.64 12.26
C MET A 11 -19.42 5.44 12.87
N ALA A 12 -19.31 5.51 14.20
CA ALA A 12 -18.19 6.16 14.88
C ALA A 12 -16.85 5.41 14.67
N TYR A 13 -16.89 4.08 14.53
CA TYR A 13 -15.69 3.27 14.30
C TYR A 13 -15.13 3.42 12.87
N LEU A 14 -15.99 3.74 11.90
CA LEU A 14 -15.60 3.97 10.50
C LEU A 14 -15.18 5.43 10.23
N THR A 15 -15.38 6.32 11.21
CA THR A 15 -15.07 7.77 11.10
C THR A 15 -13.96 8.21 12.07
N ALA A 16 -13.17 7.26 12.59
CA ALA A 16 -11.89 7.60 13.20
C ALA A 16 -11.09 8.46 12.20
N GLY A 17 -10.94 9.73 12.55
CA GLY A 17 -10.60 10.81 11.64
C GLY A 17 -9.39 10.50 10.77
N PHE A 18 -9.64 10.43 9.46
CA PHE A 18 -8.60 10.52 8.45
C PHE A 18 -8.07 11.95 8.49
N ASP A 19 -6.97 12.20 9.20
CA ASP A 19 -6.26 13.47 9.15
C ASP A 19 -5.22 13.40 8.00
N PRO A 20 -5.51 13.99 6.82
CA PRO A 20 -4.58 13.98 5.69
C PRO A 20 -3.32 14.82 5.94
N ALA A 21 -3.26 15.59 7.03
CA ALA A 21 -2.14 16.46 7.37
C ALA A 21 -1.17 15.86 8.39
N ALA A 22 -1.51 14.73 9.01
CA ALA A 22 -0.62 14.06 9.96
C ALA A 22 0.54 13.37 9.20
N PRO A 23 1.80 13.79 9.39
CA PRO A 23 2.92 13.02 8.85
C PRO A 23 2.91 11.64 9.52
N PRO A 24 3.06 10.54 8.76
CA PRO A 24 3.06 9.21 9.34
C PRO A 24 4.14 9.17 10.42
N ARG A 25 3.77 8.81 11.66
CA ARG A 25 4.73 8.46 12.70
C ARG A 25 5.42 7.17 12.25
N THR A 26 6.42 7.32 11.37
CA THR A 26 7.33 6.25 11.02
C THR A 26 8.18 5.98 12.24
N GLU A 27 7.78 5.00 13.05
CA GLU A 27 8.73 4.38 13.96
C GLU A 27 9.94 3.97 13.14
N ARG A 28 11.11 4.47 13.54
CA ARG A 28 12.40 4.04 12.98
C ARG A 28 12.61 2.58 13.40
N HIS A 29 11.87 1.64 12.83
CA HIS A 29 12.22 0.23 12.84
C HIS A 29 13.43 0.06 11.94
N GLY A 30 14.60 0.40 12.50
CA GLY A 30 15.89 0.20 11.89
C GLY A 30 16.10 -1.29 11.61
N TYR A 31 16.54 -1.57 10.39
CA TYR A 31 17.20 -2.80 9.93
C TYR A 31 16.47 -4.15 10.04
N GLU A 32 15.33 -4.27 10.72
CA GLU A 32 14.60 -5.55 10.71
C GLU A 32 13.96 -5.78 9.32
N PRO A 33 14.29 -6.86 8.61
CA PRO A 33 13.62 -7.18 7.35
C PRO A 33 12.18 -7.61 7.63
N PRO A 34 11.23 -7.33 6.72
CA PRO A 34 9.87 -7.84 6.83
C PRO A 34 9.84 -9.38 6.92
N GLY A 35 8.96 -9.87 7.78
CA GLY A 35 8.71 -11.30 7.95
C GLY A 35 8.08 -11.93 6.70
N PRO A 36 8.05 -13.27 6.60
CA PRO A 36 7.46 -13.96 5.45
C PRO A 36 5.99 -13.61 5.20
N ALA A 37 5.19 -13.49 6.25
CA ALA A 37 3.78 -13.11 6.14
C ALA A 37 3.60 -11.69 5.60
N GLU A 38 4.41 -10.74 6.06
CA GLU A 38 4.40 -9.35 5.59
C GLU A 38 4.81 -9.27 4.11
N LYS A 39 5.86 -10.00 3.72
CA LYS A 39 6.27 -10.10 2.31
C LYS A 39 5.14 -10.63 1.44
N TRP A 40 4.48 -11.72 1.85
CA TRP A 40 3.38 -12.31 1.12
C TRP A 40 2.17 -11.37 1.00
N MET A 41 1.81 -10.66 2.08
CA MET A 41 0.74 -9.65 2.06
C MET A 41 1.08 -8.51 1.11
N ILE A 42 2.30 -7.98 1.16
CA ILE A 42 2.74 -6.90 0.27
C ILE A 42 2.75 -7.38 -1.19
N GLU A 43 3.23 -8.58 -1.46
CA GLU A 43 3.24 -9.14 -2.82
C GLU A 43 1.82 -9.26 -3.38
N THR A 44 0.92 -9.88 -2.63
CA THR A 44 -0.49 -10.07 -3.03
C THR A 44 -1.20 -8.73 -3.25
N ALA A 45 -1.03 -7.78 -2.34
CA ALA A 45 -1.64 -6.45 -2.46
C ALA A 45 -1.17 -5.72 -3.72
N TYR A 46 0.15 -5.71 -4.00
CA TYR A 46 0.66 -5.02 -5.17
C TYR A 46 0.43 -5.77 -6.48
N GLU A 47 0.26 -7.09 -6.45
CA GLU A 47 -0.18 -7.85 -7.62
C GLU A 47 -1.60 -7.43 -8.04
N THR A 48 -2.53 -7.33 -7.09
CA THR A 48 -3.88 -6.80 -7.34
C THR A 48 -3.84 -5.36 -7.85
N VAL A 49 -3.09 -4.47 -7.17
CA VAL A 49 -2.92 -3.08 -7.61
C VAL A 49 -2.37 -3.01 -9.04
N ALA A 50 -1.35 -3.81 -9.37
CA ALA A 50 -0.78 -3.81 -10.71
C ALA A 50 -1.74 -4.36 -11.77
N ALA A 51 -2.58 -5.34 -11.42
CA ALA A 51 -3.58 -5.90 -12.33
C ALA A 51 -4.71 -4.90 -12.65
N GLU A 52 -5.11 -4.09 -11.67
CA GLU A 52 -6.19 -3.10 -11.82
C GLU A 52 -5.72 -1.78 -12.43
N ASN A 53 -4.42 -1.47 -12.35
CA ASN A 53 -3.87 -0.20 -12.79
C ASN A 53 -3.15 -0.26 -14.15
N ARG A 54 -3.11 0.89 -14.81
CA ARG A 54 -2.42 1.09 -16.09
C ARG A 54 -1.37 2.18 -15.97
N CYS A 55 -0.39 2.14 -16.86
CA CYS A 55 0.60 3.19 -16.95
C CYS A 55 -0.05 4.49 -17.40
N THR A 56 0.04 5.54 -16.58
CA THR A 56 -0.52 6.87 -16.89
C THR A 56 0.08 7.51 -18.14
N ARG A 57 1.29 7.10 -18.56
CA ARG A 57 1.97 7.66 -19.74
C ARG A 57 1.60 6.99 -21.06
N CYS A 58 1.49 5.65 -21.08
CA CYS A 58 1.27 4.90 -22.32
C CYS A 58 0.00 4.04 -22.32
N GLY A 59 -0.79 4.05 -21.26
CA GLY A 59 -2.03 3.27 -21.14
C GLY A 59 -1.84 1.75 -21.03
N ALA A 60 -0.61 1.25 -21.16
CA ALA A 60 -0.31 -0.18 -21.09
C ALA A 60 -0.51 -0.72 -19.66
N PRO A 61 -0.94 -1.98 -19.50
CA PRO A 61 -1.11 -2.60 -18.18
C PRO A 61 0.23 -2.67 -17.44
N LEU A 62 0.17 -2.62 -16.10
CA LEU A 62 1.36 -2.83 -15.29
C LEU A 62 1.79 -4.31 -15.32
N GLY A 63 3.10 -4.53 -15.28
CA GLY A 63 3.71 -5.84 -15.15
C GLY A 63 3.73 -6.30 -13.69
N ARG A 64 4.13 -7.55 -13.47
CA ARG A 64 4.24 -8.14 -12.13
C ARG A 64 5.18 -7.27 -11.26
N PRO A 65 4.72 -6.82 -10.08
CA PRO A 65 5.56 -6.07 -9.15
C PRO A 65 6.69 -6.94 -8.62
N ARG A 66 7.79 -6.29 -8.24
CA ARG A 66 8.95 -6.91 -7.57
C ARG A 66 9.22 -6.19 -6.27
N LEU A 67 9.35 -6.95 -5.21
CA LEU A 67 9.62 -6.45 -3.87
C LEU A 67 11.14 -6.37 -3.61
N ARG A 68 11.58 -5.28 -3.00
CA ARG A 68 12.87 -5.13 -2.33
C ARG A 68 12.56 -4.99 -0.84
N ALA A 69 12.67 -6.12 -0.15
CA ALA A 69 12.16 -6.35 1.20
C ALA A 69 13.29 -6.79 2.13
N ASP A 70 14.47 -6.20 1.94
CA ASP A 70 15.70 -6.36 2.72
C ASP A 70 15.68 -5.51 3.99
N ALA A 71 14.94 -4.41 3.98
CA ALA A 71 14.68 -3.58 5.15
C ALA A 71 13.38 -2.78 4.95
N TRP A 72 12.89 -2.18 6.03
CA TRP A 72 11.87 -1.13 5.95
C TRP A 72 12.49 0.21 5.50
N PRO A 73 11.78 1.02 4.69
CA PRO A 73 10.51 0.70 4.02
C PRO A 73 10.70 -0.29 2.86
N VAL A 74 9.74 -1.20 2.69
CA VAL A 74 9.75 -2.16 1.58
C VAL A 74 9.48 -1.40 0.28
N ARG A 75 10.41 -1.51 -0.67
CA ARG A 75 10.27 -0.84 -1.97
C ARG A 75 9.68 -1.81 -2.97
N VAL A 76 8.54 -1.44 -3.55
CA VAL A 76 7.90 -2.19 -4.61
C VAL A 76 8.20 -1.50 -5.93
N ALA A 77 8.57 -2.27 -6.95
CA ALA A 77 8.80 -1.76 -8.30
C ALA A 77 8.07 -2.60 -9.34
N ALA A 78 7.35 -1.94 -10.24
CA ALA A 78 6.74 -2.56 -11.41
C ALA A 78 7.23 -1.85 -12.68
N ARG A 79 7.06 -2.50 -13.83
CA ARG A 79 7.23 -1.86 -15.14
C ARG A 79 5.98 -2.07 -15.95
N CYS A 80 5.55 -1.08 -16.73
CA CYS A 80 4.45 -1.29 -17.67
C CYS A 80 4.85 -2.28 -18.76
N ARG A 81 3.86 -2.96 -19.36
CA ARG A 81 4.08 -3.91 -20.47
C ARG A 81 4.19 -3.26 -21.85
N GLY A 82 4.09 -1.92 -21.93
CA GLY A 82 4.32 -1.16 -23.16
C GLY A 82 5.78 -1.19 -23.63
N THR A 83 6.03 -0.79 -24.87
CA THR A 83 7.35 -0.83 -25.53
C THR A 83 8.46 -0.13 -24.74
N ALA A 84 8.18 1.06 -24.22
CA ALA A 84 9.13 1.85 -23.43
C ALA A 84 9.33 1.35 -21.98
N ARG A 85 8.51 0.40 -21.51
CA ARG A 85 8.61 -0.23 -20.17
C ARG A 85 8.85 0.76 -19.01
N HIS A 86 8.02 1.82 -18.93
CA HIS A 86 8.07 2.82 -17.86
C HIS A 86 8.08 2.18 -16.47
N ARG A 87 8.92 2.72 -15.58
CA ARG A 87 9.08 2.22 -14.21
C ARG A 87 8.06 2.87 -13.29
N HIS A 88 7.49 2.05 -12.41
CA HIS A 88 6.63 2.47 -11.32
C HIS A 88 7.24 2.00 -10.01
N ARG A 89 7.10 2.81 -8.95
CA ARG A 89 7.60 2.50 -7.62
C ARG A 89 6.54 2.84 -6.57
N ALA A 90 6.57 2.09 -5.48
CA ALA A 90 5.86 2.41 -4.26
C ALA A 90 6.74 2.06 -3.06
N ALA A 91 6.43 2.64 -1.91
CA ALA A 91 7.02 2.28 -0.63
C ALA A 91 5.90 1.78 0.29
N VAL A 92 6.22 0.75 1.07
CA VAL A 92 5.37 0.26 2.15
C VAL A 92 6.09 0.46 3.45
N PHE A 93 5.38 1.05 4.40
CA PHE A 93 5.88 1.32 5.74
C PHE A 93 5.18 0.41 6.73
N ARG A 94 5.93 -0.04 7.74
CA ARG A 94 5.36 -0.64 8.93
C ARG A 94 5.08 0.48 9.93
N THR A 95 3.87 0.47 10.48
CA THR A 95 3.39 1.42 11.48
C THR A 95 2.76 0.63 12.64
N PRO A 96 2.54 1.26 13.81
CA PRO A 96 1.82 0.62 14.91
C PRO A 96 0.42 0.11 14.50
N ASP A 97 -0.22 0.77 13.54
CA ASP A 97 -1.56 0.44 13.03
C ASP A 97 -1.53 -0.64 11.92
N GLY A 98 -0.33 -1.08 11.49
CA GLY A 98 -0.15 -2.10 10.46
C GLY A 98 0.67 -1.62 9.25
N LEU A 99 0.35 -2.15 8.07
CA LEU A 99 1.06 -1.86 6.82
C LEU A 99 0.45 -0.64 6.12
N HIS A 100 1.24 0.43 5.99
CA HIS A 100 0.85 1.61 5.23
C HIS A 100 1.39 1.51 3.79
N THR A 101 0.48 1.37 2.82
CA THR A 101 0.81 1.21 1.40
C THR A 101 0.68 2.54 0.65
N HIS A 102 1.58 2.77 -0.29
CA HIS A 102 1.48 3.91 -1.23
C HIS A 102 1.14 3.44 -2.64
N PRO A 103 0.50 4.30 -3.47
CA PRO A 103 0.21 3.96 -4.85
C PRO A 103 1.49 3.75 -5.68
N LEU A 104 1.38 2.93 -6.73
CA LEU A 104 2.45 2.76 -7.72
C LEU A 104 2.60 4.01 -8.60
N VAL A 105 3.48 4.91 -8.19
CA VAL A 105 3.78 6.14 -8.93
C VAL A 105 4.87 5.92 -9.96
N ARG A 106 4.77 6.60 -11.10
CA ARG A 106 5.83 6.59 -12.12
C ARG A 106 7.12 7.18 -11.52
N ALA A 107 8.23 6.49 -11.71
CA ALA A 107 9.55 6.88 -11.23
C ALA A 107 10.52 7.25 -12.36
#